data_AF-A0A956DG70-F1
#
_entry.id   AF-A0A956DG70-F1
#
_cell.length_a   1.000
_cell.length_b   1.000
_cell.length_c   1.000
_cell.angle_alpha   90.00
_cell.angle_beta   90.00
_cell.angle_gamma   90.00
#
_symmetry.space_group_name_H-M   'P 1'
#
loop_
_entity.id
_entity.type
_entity.pdbx_description
1 polymer ?
#
loop_
_entity_poly.entity_id
_entity_poly.type
_entity_poly.pdbx_seq_one_letter_code
_entity_poly.pdbx_strand_id
1 'polypeptide(L)'
;MNPWKLSTLTLAGALAFVLAGPTAIPEAGAEAQPHMRAALATLRTAESQLVKATHDKGGHRIAALAATRQAIAQVEKGIAYDNQR
;
A
#
# COMPACT_ATOMS: atom_id res chain seq x y z
N MET A 1 -3.44 27.20 -54.94
CA MET A 1 -3.73 26.28 -53.80
C MET A 1 -2.40 25.99 -53.15
N ASN A 2 -2.16 26.54 -51.95
CA ASN A 2 -0.80 26.62 -51.39
C ASN A 2 -0.70 25.69 -50.15
N PRO A 3 0.21 24.70 -50.16
CA PRO A 3 0.22 23.56 -49.24
C PRO A 3 0.62 23.88 -47.78
N TRP A 4 1.04 25.11 -47.49
CA TRP A 4 1.45 25.54 -46.15
C TRP A 4 0.29 25.70 -45.16
N LYS A 5 -0.93 25.98 -45.62
CA LYS A 5 -2.09 26.20 -44.72
C LYS A 5 -2.72 24.89 -44.19
N LEU A 6 -2.35 23.73 -44.72
CA LEU A 6 -2.87 22.43 -44.26
C LEU A 6 -2.11 21.86 -43.05
N SER A 7 -0.89 22.33 -42.78
CA SER A 7 -0.07 21.82 -41.68
C SER A 7 -0.49 22.34 -40.30
N THR A 8 -1.27 23.42 -40.23
CA THR A 8 -1.67 24.04 -38.96
C THR A 8 -2.86 23.33 -38.30
N LEU A 9 -3.64 22.54 -39.05
CA LEU A 9 -4.85 21.87 -38.55
C LEU A 9 -4.60 20.49 -37.95
N THR A 10 -3.46 19.84 -38.24
CA THR A 10 -3.09 18.56 -37.62
C THR A 10 -2.37 18.74 -36.29
N LEU A 11 -1.72 19.88 -36.06
CA LEU A 11 -1.00 20.13 -34.80
C LEU A 11 -1.93 20.56 -33.64
N ALA A 12 -3.12 21.09 -33.94
CA ALA A 12 -4.11 21.45 -32.92
C ALA A 12 -4.87 20.23 -32.34
N GLY A 13 -5.02 19.15 -33.12
CA GLY A 13 -5.70 17.93 -32.66
C GLY A 13 -4.84 17.03 -31.77
N ALA A 14 -3.52 17.05 -31.94
CA ALA A 14 -2.59 16.21 -31.17
C ALA A 14 -2.30 16.76 -29.76
N LEU A 15 -2.56 18.04 -29.49
CA LEU A 15 -2.33 18.64 -28.16
C LEU A 15 -3.51 18.43 -27.19
N ALA A 16 -4.72 18.19 -27.70
CA ALA A 16 -5.91 18.00 -26.86
C ALA A 16 -5.96 16.62 -26.17
N PHE A 17 -5.31 15.60 -26.73
CA PHE A 17 -5.30 14.25 -26.12
C PHE A 17 -4.25 14.09 -25.01
N VAL A 18 -3.24 14.98 -24.96
CA VAL A 18 -2.20 14.96 -23.91
C VAL A 18 -2.68 15.61 -22.61
N LEU A 19 -3.73 16.44 -22.65
CA LEU A 19 -4.26 17.17 -21.48
C LEU A 19 -5.47 16.50 -20.81
N ALA A 20 -6.08 15.49 -21.42
CA ALA A 20 -7.28 14.81 -20.93
C ALA A 20 -7.05 13.32 -20.69
N GLY A 21 -5.84 12.95 -20.21
CA GLY A 21 -5.59 11.61 -19.71
C GLY A 21 -6.63 11.24 -18.64
N PRO A 22 -7.17 10.01 -18.63
CA PRO A 22 -8.20 9.63 -17.67
C PRO A 22 -7.60 9.72 -16.28
N THR A 23 -7.91 10.79 -15.55
CA THR A 23 -7.79 10.81 -14.09
C THR A 23 -8.85 9.86 -13.57
N ALA A 24 -8.56 8.56 -13.65
CA ALA A 24 -9.17 7.58 -12.77
C ALA A 24 -8.69 7.99 -11.37
N ILE A 25 -9.45 8.89 -10.75
CA ILE A 25 -9.34 9.16 -9.33
C ILE A 25 -9.60 7.79 -8.71
N PRO A 26 -8.60 7.15 -8.07
CA PRO A 26 -8.87 5.90 -7.39
C PRO A 26 -10.01 6.20 -6.43
N GLU A 27 -11.07 5.42 -6.62
CA GLU A 27 -12.25 5.39 -5.78
C GLU A 27 -11.81 5.52 -4.33
N ALA A 28 -12.45 6.43 -3.59
CA ALA A 28 -12.20 6.64 -2.16
C ALA A 28 -12.67 5.41 -1.35
N GLY A 29 -12.00 4.28 -1.58
CA GLY A 29 -12.15 3.03 -0.87
C GLY A 29 -10.83 2.77 -0.16
N ALA A 30 -10.84 2.97 1.16
CA ALA A 30 -9.71 2.87 2.07
C ALA A 30 -8.54 3.81 1.74
N GLU A 31 -8.19 4.71 2.66
CA GLU A 31 -6.89 5.37 2.59
C GLU A 31 -5.84 4.25 2.55
N ALA A 32 -4.88 4.33 1.62
CA ALA A 32 -3.77 3.40 1.64
C ALA A 32 -3.13 3.57 3.04
N GLN A 33 -3.17 2.54 3.88
CA GLN A 33 -2.57 2.56 5.22
C GLN A 33 -1.13 1.99 5.17
N PRO A 34 -0.14 2.67 4.56
CA PRO A 34 1.18 2.12 4.33
C PRO A 34 1.89 1.80 5.64
N HIS A 35 1.69 2.63 6.67
CA HIS A 35 2.34 2.44 7.97
C HIS A 35 1.82 1.19 8.70
N MET A 36 0.50 0.96 8.68
CA MET A 36 -0.09 -0.24 9.30
C MET A 36 0.34 -1.51 8.55
N ARG A 37 0.39 -1.47 7.22
CA ARG A 37 0.87 -2.59 6.40
C ARG A 37 2.36 -2.86 6.62
N ALA A 38 3.18 -1.81 6.72
CA ALA A 38 4.60 -1.93 7.04
C ALA A 38 4.80 -2.52 8.45
N ALA A 39 4.06 -2.04 9.45
CA ALA A 39 4.08 -2.58 10.81
C ALA A 39 3.72 -4.07 10.84
N LEU A 40 2.67 -4.47 10.11
CA LEU A 40 2.28 -5.88 9.98
C LEU A 40 3.41 -6.75 9.40
N ALA A 41 4.08 -6.28 8.34
CA ALA A 41 5.20 -7.00 7.73
C ALA A 41 6.38 -7.15 8.72
N THR A 42 6.73 -6.09 9.45
CA THR A 42 7.76 -6.13 10.49
C THR A 42 7.42 -7.10 11.61
N LEU A 43 6.17 -7.08 12.09
CA LEU A 43 5.71 -7.98 13.15
C LEU A 43 5.74 -9.45 12.72
N ARG A 44 5.32 -9.76 11.47
CA ARG A 44 5.40 -11.13 10.92
C ARG A 44 6.84 -11.62 10.79
N THR A 45 7.76 -10.72 10.45
CA THR A 45 9.19 -11.01 10.44
C THR A 45 9.68 -11.33 11.86
N ALA A 46 9.32 -10.51 12.85
CA ALA A 46 9.67 -10.74 14.26
C ALA A 46 9.10 -12.07 14.78
N GLU A 47 7.84 -12.40 14.46
CA GLU A 47 7.22 -13.69 14.79
C GLU A 47 8.05 -14.87 14.24
N SER A 48 8.45 -14.80 12.96
CA SER A 48 9.28 -15.84 12.33
C SER A 48 10.61 -16.05 13.06
N GLN A 49 11.27 -14.96 13.47
CA GLN A 49 12.53 -15.04 14.22
C GLN A 49 12.34 -15.64 15.62
N LEU A 50 11.26 -15.26 16.33
CA LEU A 50 10.94 -15.78 17.67
C LEU A 50 10.56 -17.26 17.67
N VAL A 51 9.92 -17.75 16.60
CA VAL A 51 9.63 -19.17 16.39
C VAL A 51 10.92 -19.97 16.17
N LYS A 52 11.89 -19.42 15.43
CA LYS A 52 13.17 -20.07 15.13
C LYS A 52 14.17 -20.05 16.29
N ALA A 53 13.99 -19.14 17.26
CA ALA A 53 14.86 -19.04 18.42
C ALA A 53 14.83 -20.34 19.26
N THR A 54 16.00 -20.94 19.47
CA THR A 54 16.15 -22.30 20.02
C THR A 54 15.93 -22.43 21.53
N HIS A 55 16.18 -21.37 22.30
CA HIS A 55 16.00 -21.37 23.75
C HIS A 55 14.99 -20.33 24.15
N ASP A 56 14.18 -20.65 25.16
CA ASP A 56 13.13 -19.77 25.66
C ASP A 56 13.66 -18.50 26.37
N LYS A 57 14.97 -18.47 26.67
CA LYS A 57 15.65 -17.34 27.34
C LYS A 57 14.93 -16.94 28.64
N GLY A 58 14.64 -17.92 29.51
CA GLY A 58 13.94 -17.68 30.78
C GLY A 58 12.45 -17.36 30.63
N GLY A 59 11.79 -17.80 29.55
CA GLY A 59 10.37 -17.52 29.28
C GLY A 59 10.15 -16.31 28.37
N HIS A 60 11.19 -15.49 28.14
CA HIS A 60 11.07 -14.26 27.38
C HIS A 60 10.74 -14.50 25.90
N ARG A 61 11.21 -15.60 25.29
CA ARG A 61 10.92 -15.91 23.89
C ARG A 61 9.43 -16.20 23.71
N ILE A 62 8.84 -17.06 24.56
CA ILE A 62 7.41 -17.35 24.52
C ILE A 62 6.59 -16.09 24.81
N ALA A 63 6.97 -15.31 25.84
CA ALA A 63 6.29 -14.07 26.18
C ALA A 63 6.31 -13.06 25.02
N ALA A 64 7.47 -12.88 24.38
CA ALA A 64 7.62 -12.01 23.21
C ALA A 64 6.78 -12.52 22.03
N LEU A 65 6.78 -13.83 21.76
CA LEU A 65 5.99 -14.42 20.68
C LEU A 65 4.48 -14.18 20.88
N ALA A 66 3.99 -14.32 22.12
CA ALA A 66 2.61 -14.05 22.46
C ALA A 66 2.25 -12.57 22.24
N ALA A 67 3.10 -11.64 22.71
CA ALA A 67 2.90 -10.20 22.51
C ALA A 67 2.93 -9.82 21.02
N THR A 68 3.85 -10.37 20.23
CA THR A 68 3.93 -10.15 18.78
C THR A 68 2.66 -10.60 18.07
N ARG A 69 2.12 -11.78 18.42
CA ARG A 69 0.85 -12.26 17.84
C ARG A 69 -0.35 -11.39 18.19
N GLN A 70 -0.40 -10.90 19.44
CA GLN A 70 -1.44 -9.95 19.85
C GLN A 70 -1.35 -8.65 19.05
N ALA A 71 -0.15 -8.10 18.87
CA ALA A 71 0.06 -6.89 18.07
C ALA A 71 -0.35 -7.07 16.61
N ILE A 72 0.01 -8.20 15.99
CA ILE A 72 -0.42 -8.57 14.63
C ILE A 72 -1.95 -8.52 14.53
N ALA A 73 -2.66 -9.17 15.45
CA ALA A 73 -4.11 -9.23 15.42
C ALA A 73 -4.75 -7.83 15.55
N GLN A 74 -4.16 -6.94 16.35
CA GLN A 74 -4.65 -5.56 16.47
C GLN A 74 -4.40 -4.74 15.20
N VAL A 75 -3.24 -4.90 14.57
CA VAL A 75 -2.93 -4.22 13.30
C VAL A 75 -3.86 -4.70 12.19
N GLU A 76 -4.10 -6.00 12.08
CA GLU A 76 -5.06 -6.58 11.11
C GLU A 76 -6.48 -6.02 11.34
N LYS A 77 -6.92 -5.92 12.60
CA LYS A 77 -8.21 -5.30 12.95
C LYS A 77 -8.27 -3.81 12.59
N GLY A 78 -7.20 -3.05 12.85
CA GLY A 78 -7.13 -1.63 12.50
C GLY A 78 -7.21 -1.41 10.99
N ILE A 79 -6.48 -2.23 10.22
CA ILE A 79 -6.56 -2.21 8.75
C ILE A 79 -7.98 -2.54 8.29
N ALA A 80 -8.59 -3.60 8.83
CA ALA A 80 -9.95 -4.01 8.47
C ALA A 80 -11.01 -2.97 8.82
N TYR A 81 -10.88 -2.29 9.96
CA TYR A 81 -11.79 -1.24 10.41
C TYR A 81 -11.82 -0.05 9.44
N ASP A 82 -10.64 0.40 9.01
CA ASP A 82 -10.52 1.52 8.08
C ASP A 82 -10.92 1.12 6.65
N ASN A 83 -10.67 -0.13 6.22
CA ASN A 83 -11.17 -0.62 4.93
C ASN A 83 -12.70 -0.77 4.86
N GLN A 84 -13.40 -0.80 6.00
CA GLN A 84 -14.85 -0.90 6.09
C GLN A 84 -15.53 0.47 6.27
N ARG A 85 -14.76 1.54 6.45
CA ARG A 85 -15.24 2.92 6.54
C ARG A 85 -15.35 3.58 5.17
#